data_AF-A0ABD5C9F6-F1
#
_entry.id   AF-A0ABD5C9F6-F1
#
_cell.length_a   1.000
_cell.length_b   1.000
_cell.length_c   1.000
_cell.angle_alpha   90.00
_cell.angle_beta   90.00
_cell.angle_gamma   90.00
#
_symmetry.space_group_name_H-M   'P 1'
#
loop_
_entity.id
_entity.type
_entity.pdbx_description
1 polymer ?
#
loop_
_entity_poly.entity_id
_entity_poly.type
_entity_poly.pdbx_seq_one_letter_code
_entity_poly.pdbx_strand_id
1 'polypeptide(L)'
;MDLAALNELLKLKLIRERGLRYKLSTIDRREAALTEERRRSLESQAELRVERDALFTSQRVVEPGTFKTLKYQLARLYEQDRAAGERVVEIHADFQGCEEQRRTRTAELNRNLRGQEKLTYLLGELDGHHTG
;
A
#
# COMPACT_ATOMS: atom_id res chain seq x y z
N MET A 1 0.20 -42.27 11.13
CA MET A 1 -0.61 -41.02 11.17
C MET A 1 -1.95 -41.36 10.56
N ASP A 2 -3.05 -40.94 11.19
CA ASP A 2 -4.41 -41.23 10.71
C ASP A 2 -4.72 -40.42 9.44
N LEU A 3 -5.32 -41.07 8.43
CA LEU A 3 -5.77 -40.46 7.17
C LEU A 3 -6.75 -39.30 7.44
N ALA A 4 -7.59 -39.45 8.46
CA ALA A 4 -8.50 -38.40 8.90
C ALA A 4 -7.74 -37.15 9.38
N ALA A 5 -6.65 -37.34 10.13
CA ALA A 5 -5.83 -36.23 10.63
C ALA A 5 -5.09 -35.48 9.51
N LEU A 6 -4.62 -36.19 8.47
CA LEU A 6 -3.99 -35.57 7.30
C LEU A 6 -4.99 -34.77 6.47
N ASN A 7 -6.21 -35.30 6.29
CA ASN A 7 -7.30 -34.59 5.61
C ASN A 7 -7.71 -33.32 6.36
N GLU A 8 -7.85 -33.38 7.69
CA GLU A 8 -8.14 -32.18 8.49
C GLU A 8 -7.01 -31.15 8.42
N LEU A 9 -5.75 -31.58 8.44
CA LEU A 9 -4.62 -30.68 8.29
C LEU A 9 -4.61 -30.00 6.91
N LEU A 10 -4.94 -30.73 5.84
CA LEU A 10 -5.05 -30.17 4.50
C LEU A 10 -6.17 -29.11 4.42
N LYS A 11 -7.35 -29.40 5.00
CA LYS A 11 -8.46 -28.42 5.09
C LYS A 11 -8.00 -27.13 5.79
N LEU A 12 -7.31 -27.24 6.93
CA LEU A 12 -6.78 -26.08 7.65
C LEU A 12 -5.79 -25.27 6.80
N LYS A 13 -4.92 -25.95 6.03
CA LYS A 13 -3.98 -25.29 5.12
C LYS A 13 -4.69 -24.56 3.98
N LEU A 14 -5.76 -25.12 3.41
CA LEU A 14 -6.56 -24.48 2.37
C LEU A 14 -7.30 -23.24 2.89
N ILE A 15 -7.84 -23.30 4.11
CA ILE A 15 -8.45 -22.14 4.77
C ILE A 15 -7.40 -21.04 4.99
N ARG A 16 -6.21 -21.41 5.48
CA ARG A 16 -5.11 -20.47 5.69
C ARG A 16 -4.66 -19.81 4.40
N GLU A 17 -4.60 -20.55 3.29
CA GLU A 17 -4.28 -19.99 1.97
C GLU A 17 -5.27 -18.90 1.57
N ARG A 18 -6.57 -19.15 1.68
CA ARG A 18 -7.61 -18.15 1.38
C ARG A 18 -7.39 -16.88 2.18
N GLY A 19 -7.09 -17.01 3.47
CA GLY A 19 -6.78 -15.87 4.34
C GLY A 19 -5.51 -15.11 3.93
N LEU A 20 -4.46 -15.81 3.49
CA LEU A 20 -3.23 -15.18 3.00
C LEU A 20 -3.44 -14.44 1.67
N ARG A 21 -4.16 -15.04 0.73
CA ARG A 21 -4.53 -14.41 -0.55
C ARG A 21 -5.42 -13.17 -0.33
N TYR A 22 -6.36 -13.23 0.61
CA TYR A 22 -7.16 -12.08 1.00
C TYR A 22 -6.30 -10.93 1.52
N LYS A 23 -5.37 -11.22 2.45
CA LYS A 23 -4.44 -10.22 2.98
C LYS A 23 -3.59 -9.57 1.89
N LEU A 24 -3.09 -10.37 0.93
CA LEU A 24 -2.37 -9.85 -0.23
C LEU A 24 -3.24 -8.91 -1.07
N SER A 25 -4.50 -9.28 -1.33
CA SER A 25 -5.45 -8.39 -2.04
C SER A 25 -5.73 -7.10 -1.27
N THR A 26 -5.79 -7.12 0.06
CA THR A 26 -5.91 -5.91 0.87
C THR A 26 -4.69 -5.00 0.72
N ILE A 27 -3.48 -5.57 0.63
CA ILE A 27 -2.25 -4.81 0.36
C ILE A 27 -2.32 -4.18 -1.04
N ASP A 28 -2.73 -4.94 -2.07
CA ASP A 28 -2.90 -4.39 -3.43
C ASP A 28 -3.84 -3.18 -3.45
N ARG A 29 -4.97 -3.25 -2.75
CA ARG A 29 -5.92 -2.13 -2.64
C ARG A 29 -5.31 -0.94 -1.91
N ARG A 30 -4.52 -1.18 -0.85
CA ARG A 30 -3.86 -0.10 -0.10
C ARG A 30 -2.83 0.61 -0.97
N GLU A 31 -1.99 -0.13 -1.70
CA GLU A 31 -1.01 0.45 -2.63
C GLU A 31 -1.67 1.26 -3.75
N ALA A 32 -2.79 0.79 -4.29
CA ALA A 32 -3.57 1.56 -5.27
C ALA A 32 -4.10 2.87 -4.66
N ALA A 33 -4.62 2.84 -3.44
CA ALA A 33 -5.09 4.04 -2.74
C ALA A 33 -3.96 5.04 -2.47
N LEU A 34 -2.79 4.55 -2.04
CA LEU A 34 -1.59 5.37 -1.81
C LEU A 34 -1.07 5.99 -3.11
N THR A 35 -1.14 5.25 -4.23
CA THR A 35 -0.76 5.76 -5.56
C THR A 35 -1.63 6.94 -5.95
N GLU A 36 -2.94 6.80 -5.77
CA GLU A 36 -3.91 7.84 -6.08
C GLU A 36 -3.80 9.05 -5.14
N GLU A 37 -3.50 8.81 -3.86
CA GLU A 37 -3.23 9.88 -2.91
C GLU A 37 -1.96 10.67 -3.27
N ARG A 38 -0.88 9.96 -3.65
CA ARG A 38 0.36 10.60 -4.10
C ARG A 38 0.13 11.47 -5.33
N ARG A 39 -0.63 10.96 -6.30
CA ARG A 39 -1.01 11.72 -7.50
C ARG A 39 -1.70 13.02 -7.13
N ARG A 40 -2.72 12.96 -6.26
CA ARG A 40 -3.45 14.14 -5.77
C ARG A 40 -2.56 15.14 -5.03
N SER A 41 -1.63 14.67 -4.18
CA SER A 41 -0.68 15.56 -3.50
C SER A 41 0.25 16.28 -4.48
N LEU A 42 0.74 15.59 -5.52
CA LEU A 42 1.60 16.19 -6.54
C LEU A 42 0.84 17.20 -7.42
N GLU A 43 -0.42 16.90 -7.77
CA GLU A 43 -1.29 17.82 -8.49
C GLU A 43 -1.56 19.08 -7.67
N SER A 44 -1.86 18.94 -6.38
CA SER A 44 -2.02 20.07 -5.47
C SER A 44 -0.75 20.92 -5.40
N GLN A 45 0.44 20.32 -5.33
CA GLN A 45 1.69 21.08 -5.40
C GLN A 45 1.87 21.85 -6.72
N ALA A 46 1.47 21.26 -7.85
CA ALA A 46 1.53 21.93 -9.13
C ALA A 46 0.58 23.15 -9.17
N GLU A 47 -0.64 22.99 -8.66
CA GLU A 47 -1.63 24.08 -8.54
C GLU A 47 -1.12 25.21 -7.64
N LEU A 48 -0.56 24.88 -6.47
CA LEU A 48 -0.01 25.85 -5.53
C LEU A 48 1.15 26.66 -6.14
N ARG A 49 1.98 26.03 -6.98
CA ARG A 49 3.04 26.73 -7.73
C ARG A 49 2.47 27.70 -8.74
N VAL A 50 1.44 27.30 -9.48
CA VAL A 50 0.74 28.19 -10.43
C VAL A 50 0.10 29.37 -9.69
N GLU A 51 -0.57 29.13 -8.56
CA GLU A 51 -1.16 30.21 -7.74
C GLU A 51 -0.09 31.17 -7.24
N ARG A 52 1.04 30.64 -6.74
CA ARG A 52 2.19 31.44 -6.31
C ARG A 52 2.72 32.31 -7.45
N ASP A 53 2.95 31.72 -8.63
CA ASP A 53 3.52 32.44 -9.77
C ASP A 53 2.55 33.52 -10.29
N ALA A 54 1.24 33.28 -10.21
CA ALA A 54 0.21 34.27 -10.53
C ALA A 54 0.25 35.50 -9.60
N LEU A 55 0.57 35.33 -8.31
CA LEU A 55 0.73 36.45 -7.37
C LEU A 55 1.83 37.43 -7.80
N PHE A 56 2.90 36.92 -8.43
CA PHE A 56 4.03 37.75 -8.89
C PHE A 56 3.89 38.30 -10.30
N THR A 57 2.93 37.79 -11.08
CA THR A 57 2.70 38.25 -12.47
C THR A 57 1.93 39.57 -12.51
N SER A 58 1.20 39.90 -11.43
CA SER A 58 0.15 40.94 -11.46
C SER A 58 0.61 42.37 -11.17
N GLN A 59 1.71 42.64 -10.43
CA GLN A 59 2.16 44.01 -10.12
C GLN A 59 3.65 44.10 -9.69
N ARG A 60 4.41 45.04 -10.28
CA ARG A 60 5.85 45.28 -9.99
C ARG A 60 6.11 46.11 -8.72
N VAL A 61 5.17 46.97 -8.33
CA VAL A 61 5.24 47.81 -7.13
C VAL A 61 3.85 47.79 -6.49
N VAL A 62 3.80 47.52 -5.19
CA VAL A 62 2.57 47.36 -4.42
C VAL A 62 2.58 48.28 -3.22
N GLU A 63 1.41 48.85 -2.91
CA GLU A 63 1.22 49.66 -1.71
C GLU A 63 1.39 48.80 -0.44
N PRO A 64 1.76 49.39 0.72
CA PRO A 64 2.03 48.65 1.96
C PRO A 64 0.88 47.70 2.40
N GLY A 65 -0.37 48.11 2.17
CA GLY A 65 -1.54 47.27 2.45
C GLY A 65 -1.60 46.01 1.58
N THR A 66 -1.40 46.17 0.27
CA THR A 66 -1.33 45.07 -0.70
C THR A 66 -0.14 44.16 -0.42
N PHE A 67 1.02 44.74 -0.04
CA PHE A 67 2.19 43.97 0.37
C PHE A 67 1.91 43.07 1.59
N LYS A 68 1.20 43.59 2.61
CA LYS A 68 0.80 42.80 3.78
C LYS A 68 -0.08 41.61 3.38
N THR A 69 -1.05 41.82 2.49
CA THR A 69 -1.91 40.76 1.96
C THR A 69 -1.12 39.70 1.20
N LEU A 70 -0.22 40.11 0.30
CA LEU A 70 0.65 39.21 -0.45
C LEU A 70 1.51 38.35 0.49
N LYS A 71 2.05 38.95 1.56
CA LYS A 71 2.83 38.19 2.56
C LYS A 71 2.00 37.08 3.22
N TYR A 72 0.75 37.35 3.58
CA TYR A 72 -0.13 36.32 4.15
C TYR A 72 -0.49 35.24 3.14
N GLN A 73 -0.78 35.62 1.90
CA GLN A 73 -1.07 34.65 0.83
C GLN A 73 0.13 33.74 0.57
N LEU A 74 1.34 34.30 0.48
CA LEU A 74 2.57 33.53 0.30
C LEU A 74 2.86 32.60 1.47
N ALA A 75 2.65 33.06 2.72
CA ALA A 75 2.81 32.21 3.90
C ALA A 75 1.84 31.01 3.86
N ARG A 76 0.57 31.26 3.51
CA ARG A 76 -0.44 30.20 3.35
C ARG A 76 -0.04 29.19 2.28
N LEU A 77 0.37 29.66 1.09
CA LEU A 77 0.79 28.79 -0.01
C LEU A 77 2.01 27.96 0.35
N TYR A 78 2.97 28.56 1.06
CA TYR A 78 4.15 27.86 1.55
C TYR A 78 3.78 26.75 2.55
N GLU A 79 2.90 27.02 3.51
CA GLU A 79 2.43 26.02 4.48
C GLU A 79 1.70 24.87 3.79
N GLN A 80 0.86 25.17 2.79
CA GLN A 80 0.14 24.17 2.01
C GLN A 80 1.09 23.30 1.16
N ASP A 81 2.06 23.91 0.47
CA ASP A 81 3.04 23.18 -0.35
C ASP A 81 3.94 22.29 0.51
N ARG A 82 4.34 22.80 1.69
CA ARG A 82 5.08 22.05 2.69
C ARG A 82 4.28 20.84 3.19
N ALA A 83 3.02 21.04 3.58
CA ALA A 83 2.16 19.95 4.05
C ALA A 83 1.94 18.88 2.97
N ALA A 84 1.74 19.29 1.71
CA ALA A 84 1.65 18.36 0.59
C ALA A 84 2.96 17.58 0.38
N GLY A 85 4.11 18.23 0.56
CA GLY A 85 5.43 17.60 0.51
C GLY A 85 5.65 16.59 1.63
N GLU A 86 5.31 16.95 2.87
CA GLU A 86 5.35 16.04 4.03
C GLU A 86 4.46 14.81 3.79
N ARG A 87 3.25 15.01 3.24
CA ARG A 87 2.35 13.90 2.90
C ARG A 87 2.94 12.95 1.85
N VAL A 88 3.63 13.46 0.84
CA VAL A 88 4.32 12.60 -0.15
C VAL A 88 5.40 11.74 0.49
N VAL A 89 6.13 12.28 1.48
CA VAL A 89 7.14 11.52 2.25
C VAL A 89 6.48 10.43 3.09
N GLU A 90 5.38 10.74 3.78
CA GLU A 90 4.62 9.75 4.54
C GLU A 90 4.06 8.63 3.65
N ILE A 91 3.50 8.98 2.48
CA ILE A 91 3.01 7.99 1.51
C ILE A 91 4.14 7.07 1.07
N HIS A 92 5.35 7.58 0.88
CA HIS A 92 6.51 6.75 0.54
C HIS A 92 6.86 5.76 1.66
N ALA A 93 6.82 6.19 2.93
CA ALA A 93 7.00 5.30 4.07
C ALA A 93 5.90 4.22 4.14
N ASP A 94 4.65 4.61 3.89
CA ASP A 94 3.51 3.68 3.84
C ASP A 94 3.69 2.62 2.72
N PHE A 95 4.23 3.01 1.56
CA PHE A 95 4.57 2.07 0.48
C PHE A 95 5.63 1.06 0.90
N GLN A 96 6.69 1.50 1.57
CA GLN A 96 7.73 0.60 2.09
C GLN A 96 7.14 -0.40 3.09
N GLY A 97 6.24 0.06 3.96
CA GLY A 97 5.50 -0.81 4.87
C GLY A 97 4.63 -1.84 4.14
N CYS A 98 3.95 -1.44 3.07
CA CYS A 98 3.17 -2.35 2.23
C CYS A 98 4.07 -3.42 1.55
N GLU A 99 5.22 -3.02 1.03
CA GLU A 99 6.17 -3.95 0.41
C GLU A 99 6.69 -4.99 1.41
N GLU A 100 7.05 -4.58 2.62
CA GLU A 100 7.53 -5.49 3.64
C GLU A 100 6.44 -6.49 4.06
N GLN A 101 5.22 -6.01 4.25
CA GLN A 101 4.06 -6.86 4.53
C GLN A 101 3.81 -7.84 3.39
N ARG A 102 3.88 -7.38 2.13
CA ARG A 102 3.72 -8.23 0.93
C ARG A 102 4.78 -9.32 0.91
N ARG A 103 6.06 -8.99 1.08
CA ARG A 103 7.16 -9.98 1.13
C ARG A 103 6.89 -11.04 2.20
N THR A 104 6.48 -10.61 3.39
CA THR A 104 6.15 -11.50 4.50
C THR A 104 4.98 -12.44 4.16
N ARG A 105 3.86 -11.90 3.66
CA ARG A 105 2.67 -12.70 3.33
C ARG A 105 2.90 -13.64 2.14
N THR A 106 3.66 -13.22 1.14
CA THR A 106 4.07 -14.09 0.03
C THR A 106 4.95 -15.24 0.52
N ALA A 107 5.91 -14.98 1.42
CA ALA A 107 6.73 -16.03 2.00
C ALA A 107 5.91 -17.01 2.86
N GLU A 108 4.91 -16.54 3.59
CA GLU A 108 3.96 -17.38 4.33
C GLU A 108 3.10 -18.22 3.39
N LEU A 109 2.60 -17.64 2.29
CA LEU A 109 1.80 -18.32 1.29
C LEU A 109 2.59 -19.45 0.62
N ASN A 110 3.81 -19.17 0.17
CA ASN A 110 4.69 -20.17 -0.44
C ASN A 110 4.99 -21.34 0.52
N ARG A 111 5.26 -21.04 1.79
CA ARG A 111 5.43 -22.08 2.82
C ARG A 111 4.16 -22.89 3.04
N ASN A 112 2.99 -22.25 3.00
CA ASN A 112 1.71 -22.92 3.14
C ASN A 112 1.43 -23.86 1.96
N LEU A 113 1.66 -23.42 0.73
CA LEU A 113 1.48 -24.19 -0.50
C LEU A 113 2.38 -25.42 -0.54
N ARG A 114 3.67 -25.28 -0.25
CA ARG A 114 4.59 -26.45 -0.11
C ARG A 114 4.10 -27.44 0.94
N GLY A 115 3.52 -26.93 2.04
CA GLY A 115 2.91 -27.76 3.06
C GLY A 115 1.70 -28.53 2.55
N GLN A 116 0.85 -27.91 1.71
CA GLN A 116 -0.27 -28.60 1.06
C GLN A 116 0.22 -29.69 0.10
N GLU A 117 1.18 -29.37 -0.77
CA GLU A 117 1.78 -30.32 -1.72
C GLU A 117 2.28 -31.58 -1.00
N LYS A 118 3.00 -31.39 0.12
CA LYS A 118 3.46 -32.51 0.95
C LYS A 118 2.31 -33.35 1.53
N LEU A 119 1.24 -32.71 1.99
CA LEU A 119 0.08 -33.43 2.54
C LEU A 119 -0.69 -34.19 1.47
N THR A 120 -0.87 -33.59 0.30
CA THR A 120 -1.49 -34.23 -0.86
C THR A 120 -0.69 -35.46 -1.29
N TYR A 121 0.64 -35.35 -1.33
CA TYR A 121 1.52 -36.48 -1.63
C TYR A 121 1.35 -37.62 -0.61
N LEU A 122 1.40 -37.31 0.69
CA LEU A 122 1.23 -38.33 1.75
C LEU A 122 -0.16 -38.98 1.74
N LEU A 123 -1.21 -38.22 1.44
CA LEU A 123 -2.56 -38.76 1.28
C LEU A 123 -2.62 -39.73 0.08
N GLY A 124 -1.99 -39.36 -1.05
CA GLY A 124 -1.89 -40.23 -2.21
C GLY A 124 -1.12 -41.54 -1.96
N GLU A 125 -0.02 -41.49 -1.19
CA GLU A 125 0.70 -42.70 -0.76
C GLU A 125 -0.19 -43.59 0.12
N LEU A 126 -0.92 -43.01 1.08
CA LEU A 126 -1.77 -43.78 1.99
C LEU A 126 -3.00 -44.38 1.30
N ASP A 127 -3.62 -43.66 0.36
CA ASP A 127 -4.74 -44.15 -0.43
C ASP A 127 -4.30 -45.27 -1.40
N GLY A 128 -3.06 -45.21 -1.92
CA GLY A 128 -2.48 -46.23 -2.81
C GLY A 128 -2.00 -47.51 -2.11
N HIS A 129 -1.86 -47.51 -0.78
CA HIS A 129 -1.44 -48.68 0.02
C HIS A 129 -2.62 -49.49 0.60
N HIS A 130 -3.85 -49.25 0.14
CA HIS A 130 -5.06 -50.02 0.56
C HIS A 130 -5.62 -50.96 -0.52
N THR A 131 -4.87 -51.22 -1.59
CA THR A 131 -5.22 -52.21 -2.63
C THR A 131 -4.13 -53.28 -2.83
N GLY A 132 -3.54 -53.77 -1.74
CA GLY A 132 -2.63 -54.92 -1.73
C GLY A 132 -3.15 -56.02 -0.84
#